data_AF-A0A6B3GHG7-F1
#
_entry.id   AF-A0A6B3GHG7-F1
#
_cell.length_a   1.000
_cell.length_b   1.000
_cell.length_c   1.000
_cell.angle_alpha   90.00
_cell.angle_beta   90.00
_cell.angle_gamma   90.00
#
_symmetry.space_group_name_H-M   'P 1'
#
loop_
_entity.id
_entity.type
_entity.pdbx_description
1 polymer ?
#
loop_
_entity_poly.entity_id
_entity_poly.type
_entity_poly.pdbx_seq_one_letter_code
_entity_poly.pdbx_strand_id
1 'polypeptide(L)'
;SGQSGAEIFLDLLRARPEGAEKIHWLARTQAFAPMEYSKLGLEHFTPDYSRYFHALPESARDELVPRQWQLHKGIDADTIAAIHDELYRRTLH
;
A
#
# COMPACT_ATOMS: atom_id res chain seq x y z
N SER A 1 -5.32 -0.65 4.27
CA SER A 1 -3.89 -0.58 3.92
C SER A 1 -3.61 -0.33 2.46
N GLY A 2 -4.60 -0.06 1.59
CA GLY A 2 -4.32 0.45 0.25
C GLY A 2 -4.19 1.98 0.24
N GLN A 3 -3.78 2.54 -0.90
CA GLN A 3 -3.53 3.97 -1.11
C GLN A 3 -4.59 4.89 -0.52
N SER A 4 -5.87 4.74 -0.89
CA SER A 4 -6.92 5.64 -0.40
C SER A 4 -7.09 5.63 1.11
N GLY A 5 -6.85 4.48 1.76
CA GLY A 5 -6.89 4.41 3.22
C GLY A 5 -5.73 5.17 3.88
N ALA A 6 -4.58 5.21 3.21
CA ALA A 6 -3.41 5.95 3.66
C ALA A 6 -3.62 7.46 3.51
N GLU A 7 -4.18 7.89 2.38
CA GLU A 7 -4.52 9.29 2.12
C GLU A 7 -5.53 9.82 3.12
N ILE A 8 -6.62 9.07 3.39
CA ILE A 8 -7.62 9.45 4.40
C ILE A 8 -6.98 9.51 5.78
N PHE A 9 -6.14 8.53 6.14
CA PHE A 9 -5.46 8.55 7.44
C PHE A 9 -4.54 9.77 7.58
N LEU A 10 -3.76 10.09 6.54
CA LEU A 10 -2.88 11.25 6.52
C LEU A 10 -3.65 12.57 6.61
N ASP A 11 -4.78 12.68 5.90
CA ASP A 11 -5.64 13.86 5.94
C ASP A 11 -6.23 14.08 7.35
N LEU A 12 -6.82 13.04 7.92
CA LEU A 12 -7.32 13.07 9.31
C LEU A 12 -6.21 13.38 10.31
N LEU A 13 -5.02 12.81 10.09
CA LEU A 13 -3.87 13.05 10.95
C LEU A 13 -3.44 14.52 10.87
N ARG A 14 -3.40 15.14 9.69
CA ARG A 14 -3.04 16.57 9.51
C ARG A 14 -4.10 17.51 10.09
N ALA A 15 -5.37 17.23 9.85
CA ALA A 15 -6.49 18.06 10.32
C ALA A 15 -6.77 17.92 11.83
N ARG A 16 -6.10 16.98 12.52
CA ARG A 16 -6.35 16.69 13.93
C ARG A 16 -5.97 17.86 14.84
N PRO A 17 -6.92 18.43 15.61
CA PRO A 17 -6.62 19.46 16.61
C PRO A 17 -5.81 18.89 17.78
N GLU A 18 -5.07 19.75 18.47
CA GLU A 18 -4.36 19.40 19.70
C GLU A 18 -5.36 18.94 20.78
N GLY A 19 -4.98 17.93 21.56
CA GLY A 19 -5.85 17.35 22.61
C GLY A 19 -6.95 16.38 22.11
N ALA A 20 -7.20 16.27 20.81
CA ALA A 20 -8.05 15.21 20.25
C ALA A 20 -7.24 13.93 20.07
N GLU A 21 -7.40 12.99 20.98
CA GLU A 21 -6.69 11.71 20.92
C GLU A 21 -7.42 10.65 20.09
N LYS A 22 -6.63 9.65 19.65
CA LYS A 22 -7.05 8.34 19.12
C LYS A 22 -7.59 8.34 17.69
N ILE A 23 -6.66 8.22 16.74
CA ILE A 23 -6.95 7.71 15.38
C ILE A 23 -6.41 6.29 15.30
N HIS A 24 -7.27 5.34 14.91
CA HIS A 24 -6.87 3.95 14.69
C HIS A 24 -7.01 3.61 13.20
N TRP A 25 -5.92 3.14 12.61
CA TRP A 25 -5.92 2.62 11.25
C TRP A 25 -5.76 1.10 11.27
N LEU A 26 -6.85 0.39 11.00
CA LEU A 26 -6.89 -1.08 11.03
C LEU A 26 -6.83 -1.63 9.61
N ALA A 27 -6.02 -2.68 9.40
CA ALA A 27 -5.86 -3.33 8.11
C ALA A 27 -5.87 -4.86 8.25
N ARG A 28 -6.38 -5.55 7.21
CA ARG A 28 -6.31 -7.01 7.09
C ARG A 28 -4.97 -7.51 6.53
N THR A 29 -4.18 -6.63 5.92
CA THR A 29 -2.84 -6.99 5.42
C THR A 29 -1.86 -7.09 6.58
N GLN A 30 -0.85 -7.94 6.44
CA GLN A 30 0.16 -8.13 7.48
C GLN A 30 1.03 -6.88 7.70
N ALA A 31 1.11 -5.98 6.71
CA ALA A 31 1.87 -4.74 6.78
C ALA A 31 1.20 -3.59 6.01
N PHE A 32 1.58 -2.37 6.36
CA PHE A 32 1.43 -1.17 5.51
C PHE A 32 2.67 -1.07 4.63
N ALA A 33 2.66 -1.79 3.51
CA ALA A 33 3.82 -1.89 2.63
C ALA A 33 3.71 -0.91 1.46
N PRO A 34 4.84 -0.38 0.97
CA PRO A 34 4.85 0.36 -0.27
C PRO A 34 4.40 -0.54 -1.43
N MET A 35 3.86 0.08 -2.46
CA MET A 35 3.64 -0.58 -3.74
C MET A 35 4.99 -0.96 -4.35
N GLU A 36 5.07 -2.16 -4.91
CA GLU A 36 6.27 -2.62 -5.60
C GLU A 36 6.42 -1.91 -6.94
N TYR A 37 7.34 -0.94 -7.00
CA TYR A 37 7.64 -0.11 -8.17
C TYR A 37 9.09 -0.26 -8.65
N SER A 38 9.83 -1.27 -8.20
CA SER A 38 11.14 -1.55 -8.78
C SER A 38 11.03 -1.87 -10.27
N LYS A 39 12.10 -1.59 -11.02
CA LYS A 39 12.14 -1.88 -12.47
C LYS A 39 11.82 -3.34 -12.78
N LEU A 40 12.24 -4.27 -11.92
CA LEU A 40 11.91 -5.70 -12.05
C LEU A 40 10.46 -6.01 -11.65
N GLY A 41 9.93 -5.34 -10.63
CA GLY A 41 8.52 -5.43 -10.28
C GLY A 41 7.62 -5.05 -11.47
N LEU A 42 8.00 -4.00 -12.20
CA LEU A 42 7.25 -3.50 -13.35
C LEU A 42 7.15 -4.46 -14.54
N GLU A 43 8.04 -5.46 -14.62
CA GLU A 43 7.96 -6.51 -15.65
C GLU A 43 6.63 -7.30 -15.57
N HIS A 44 5.96 -7.31 -14.41
CA HIS A 44 4.65 -7.91 -14.23
C HIS A 44 3.50 -7.16 -14.93
N PHE A 45 3.75 -5.93 -15.40
CA PHE A 45 2.76 -5.14 -16.15
C PHE A 45 3.02 -5.14 -17.66
N THR A 46 3.93 -6.01 -18.12
CA THR A 46 4.25 -6.12 -19.55
C THR A 46 3.23 -7.00 -20.29
N PRO A 47 3.08 -6.82 -21.62
CA PRO A 47 2.29 -7.72 -22.45
C PRO A 47 2.76 -9.18 -22.37
N ASP A 48 4.07 -9.39 -22.17
CA ASP A 48 4.69 -10.70 -22.08
C ASP A 48 4.26 -11.43 -20.82
N TYR A 49 4.25 -10.72 -19.68
CA TYR A 49 3.71 -11.26 -18.45
C TYR A 49 2.22 -11.57 -18.55
N SER A 50 1.44 -10.72 -19.23
CA SER A 50 0.01 -11.00 -19.44
C SER A 50 -0.21 -12.29 -20.23
N ARG A 51 0.57 -12.51 -21.31
CA ARG A 51 0.50 -13.77 -22.07
C ARG A 51 0.91 -14.98 -21.23
N TYR A 52 1.97 -14.86 -20.44
CA TYR A 52 2.38 -15.89 -19.48
C TYR A 52 1.26 -16.21 -18.48
N PHE A 53 0.70 -15.19 -17.83
CA PHE A 53 -0.35 -15.33 -16.83
C PHE A 53 -1.61 -16.01 -17.41
N HIS A 54 -2.00 -15.64 -18.63
CA HIS A 54 -3.14 -16.25 -19.32
C HIS A 54 -2.89 -17.72 -19.72
N ALA A 55 -1.64 -18.12 -19.93
CA ALA A 55 -1.28 -19.50 -20.24
C ALA A 55 -1.26 -20.42 -19.01
N LEU A 56 -1.27 -19.87 -17.79
CA LEU A 56 -1.27 -20.66 -16.56
C LEU A 56 -2.60 -21.41 -16.36
N PRO A 57 -2.58 -22.62 -15.76
CA PRO A 57 -3.79 -23.27 -15.24
C PRO A 57 -4.52 -22.38 -14.23
N GLU A 58 -5.84 -22.54 -14.12
CA GLU A 58 -6.67 -21.72 -13.23
C GLU A 58 -6.23 -21.80 -11.77
N SER A 59 -5.98 -23.01 -11.25
CA SER A 59 -5.49 -23.20 -9.88
C SER A 59 -4.19 -22.44 -9.60
N ALA A 60 -3.27 -22.38 -10.57
CA ALA A 60 -2.04 -21.62 -10.44
C ALA A 60 -2.29 -20.11 -10.41
N ARG A 61 -3.26 -19.61 -11.20
CA ARG A 61 -3.64 -18.18 -11.15
C ARG A 61 -4.29 -17.83 -9.82
N ASP A 62 -5.16 -18.68 -9.30
CA ASP A 62 -5.85 -18.48 -8.03
C ASP A 62 -4.89 -18.43 -6.85
N GLU A 63 -3.80 -19.21 -6.88
CA GLU A 63 -2.73 -19.14 -5.90
C GLU A 63 -1.82 -17.91 -6.08
N LEU A 64 -1.58 -17.50 -7.33
CA LEU A 64 -0.62 -16.44 -7.66
C LEU A 64 -1.17 -15.04 -7.36
N VAL A 65 -2.43 -14.76 -7.71
CA VAL A 65 -3.03 -13.41 -7.57
C VAL A 65 -2.96 -12.89 -6.12
N PRO A 66 -3.35 -13.66 -5.08
CA PRO A 66 -3.24 -13.20 -3.70
C PRO A 66 -1.81 -12.94 -3.25
N ARG A 67 -0.82 -13.67 -3.79
CA ARG A 67 0.61 -13.50 -3.45
C ARG A 67 1.20 -12.23 -4.07
N GLN A 68 0.62 -11.76 -5.16
CA GLN A 68 1.05 -10.56 -5.89
C GLN A 68 0.37 -9.26 -5.41
N TRP A 69 -0.24 -9.29 -4.22
CA TRP A 69 -0.98 -8.14 -3.68
C TRP A 69 -0.16 -6.84 -3.63
N GLN A 70 1.16 -6.92 -3.41
CA GLN A 70 2.03 -5.74 -3.36
C GLN A 70 2.17 -5.00 -4.69
N LEU A 71 1.86 -5.66 -5.81
CA LEU A 71 1.86 -5.04 -7.14
C LEU A 71 0.63 -4.14 -7.35
N HIS A 72 -0.46 -4.32 -6.58
CA HIS A 72 -1.71 -3.61 -6.86
C HIS A 72 -2.52 -3.14 -5.64
N LYS A 73 -2.10 -3.48 -4.41
CA LYS A 73 -2.74 -3.06 -3.15
C LYS A 73 -1.78 -2.35 -2.19
N GLY A 74 -0.54 -2.09 -2.60
CA GLY A 74 0.41 -1.30 -1.81
C GLY A 74 -0.02 0.17 -1.67
N ILE A 75 0.72 0.90 -0.85
CA ILE A 75 0.60 2.34 -0.68
C ILE A 75 1.74 3.01 -1.44
N ASP A 76 1.50 4.17 -2.01
CA ASP A 76 2.58 4.98 -2.56
C ASP A 76 3.65 5.26 -1.49
N ALA A 77 4.93 5.18 -1.88
CA ALA A 77 6.04 5.32 -0.95
C ALA A 77 6.09 6.73 -0.32
N ASP A 78 5.72 7.76 -1.10
CA ASP A 78 5.70 9.14 -0.62
C ASP A 78 4.58 9.34 0.40
N THR A 79 3.42 8.69 0.21
CA THR A 79 2.33 8.71 1.21
C THR A 79 2.76 8.05 2.52
N ILE A 80 3.48 6.91 2.48
CA ILE A 80 4.01 6.28 3.70
C ILE A 80 4.99 7.23 4.40
N ALA A 81 5.91 7.85 3.65
CA ALA A 81 6.87 8.81 4.19
C ALA A 81 6.15 10.01 4.84
N ALA A 82 5.16 10.58 4.16
CA ALA A 82 4.40 11.72 4.68
C ALA A 82 3.62 11.39 5.96
N ILE A 83 3.11 10.16 6.10
CA ILE A 83 2.49 9.69 7.36
C ILE A 83 3.54 9.62 8.46
N HIS A 84 4.70 9.03 8.20
CA HIS A 84 5.78 8.94 9.17
C HIS A 84 6.24 10.32 9.64
N ASP A 85 6.47 11.25 8.71
CA ASP A 85 6.92 12.61 9.01
C ASP A 85 5.89 13.38 9.85
N GLU A 86 4.61 13.24 9.54
CA GLU A 86 3.53 13.87 10.30
C GLU A 86 3.40 13.29 11.71
N LEU A 87 3.54 11.98 11.87
CA LEU A 87 3.60 11.34 13.19
C LEU A 87 4.81 11.85 13.99
N TYR A 88 5.99 11.89 13.38
CA TYR A 88 7.21 12.37 14.00
C TYR A 88 7.07 13.83 14.45
N ARG A 89 6.59 14.71 13.58
CA ARG A 89 6.31 16.13 13.90
C ARG A 89 5.42 16.28 15.12
N ARG A 90 4.39 15.45 15.25
CA ARG A 90 3.45 15.46 16.38
C ARG A 90 4.02 14.88 17.68
N THR A 91 5.18 14.20 17.65
CA THR A 91 5.87 13.73 18.87
C THR A 91 6.86 14.75 19.43
N LEU A 92 7.22 15.78 18.66
CA LEU A 92 8.16 16.82 19.07
C LEU A 92 7.51 18.02 19.78
N HIS A 93 6.18 18.03 19.88
CA HIS A 93 5.35 19.05 20.54
C HIS A 93 4.59 18.43 21.70
#